data_AF-A0A852L6Y7-F1
#
_entry.id   AF-A0A852L6Y7-F1
#
_cell.length_a   1.000
_cell.length_b   1.000
_cell.length_c   1.000
_cell.angle_alpha   90.00
_cell.angle_beta   90.00
_cell.angle_gamma   90.00
#
_symmetry.space_group_name_H-M   'P 1'
#
loop_
_entity.id
_entity.type
_entity.pdbx_description
1 polymer ?
#
loop_
_entity_poly.entity_id
_entity_poly.type
_entity_poly.pdbx_seq_one_letter_code
_entity_poly.pdbx_strand_id
1 'polypeptide(L)'
;VLSCSCLSDLTEDDAPPCTAENKPDIESQCNVLKSDKFEACHNLVKPDDFIQMCIYDMCRYDGMKSALCDIVQVYVDTCKSYGITITWRNSTFCPLPCVPHSHYTNCVSNCPSTCNNIFASSLCEKTEECTEGCECDDNYVLSNGNCVPLSDCGCRDDDNNYYSVSSL
;
A
#
# COMPACT_ATOMS: atom_id res chain seq x y z
N VAL A 1 20.35 -21.21 4.44
CA VAL A 1 19.09 -21.94 4.69
C VAL A 1 18.50 -21.50 6.03
N LEU A 2 17.77 -20.38 6.02
CA LEU A 2 16.95 -19.97 7.15
C LEU A 2 15.51 -20.05 6.68
N SER A 3 14.91 -21.22 6.89
CA SER A 3 13.50 -21.44 6.68
C SER A 3 12.76 -20.79 7.84
N CYS A 4 12.13 -19.63 7.62
CA CYS A 4 11.14 -19.15 8.57
C CYS A 4 9.95 -20.11 8.46
N SER A 5 9.82 -21.01 9.44
CA SER A 5 8.68 -21.91 9.53
C SER A 5 7.69 -21.23 10.47
N CYS A 6 6.49 -20.95 9.97
CA CYS A 6 5.40 -20.46 10.81
C CYS A 6 5.13 -21.53 11.87
N LEU A 7 5.53 -21.27 13.12
CA LEU A 7 5.08 -22.07 14.24
C LEU A 7 3.58 -21.79 14.36
N SER A 8 2.75 -22.78 14.07
CA SER A 8 1.30 -22.66 14.29
C SER A 8 1.07 -22.44 15.78
N ASP A 9 0.75 -21.20 16.14
CA ASP A 9 0.38 -20.84 17.49
C ASP A 9 -0.94 -21.53 17.81
N LEU A 10 -0.88 -22.58 18.64
CA LEU A 10 -2.05 -23.30 19.14
C LEU A 10 -2.58 -22.62 20.41
N THR A 11 -2.65 -21.28 20.41
CA THR A 11 -3.57 -20.61 21.31
C THR A 11 -4.97 -20.97 20.83
N GLU A 12 -5.76 -21.62 21.68
CA GLU A 12 -7.21 -21.71 21.49
C GLU A 12 -7.69 -20.29 21.15
N ASP A 13 -8.10 -20.13 19.90
CA ASP A 13 -8.52 -18.87 19.31
C ASP A 13 -9.79 -18.46 20.06
N ASP A 14 -9.64 -17.64 21.11
CA ASP A 14 -10.64 -16.65 21.48
C ASP A 14 -10.77 -15.72 20.27
N ALA A 15 -11.32 -16.26 19.17
CA ALA A 15 -11.54 -15.56 17.93
C ALA A 15 -12.28 -14.28 18.33
N PRO A 16 -11.72 -13.08 18.10
CA PRO A 16 -12.30 -11.84 18.58
C PRO A 16 -13.72 -11.78 18.04
N PRO A 17 -14.74 -12.02 18.88
CA PRO A 17 -16.07 -12.14 18.34
C PRO A 17 -16.52 -10.72 18.12
N CYS A 18 -16.84 -10.41 16.87
CA CYS A 18 -17.75 -9.31 16.58
C CYS A 18 -18.88 -9.37 17.61
N THR A 19 -19.27 -8.23 18.17
CA THR A 19 -20.49 -8.20 18.96
C THR A 19 -21.66 -8.51 18.02
N ALA A 20 -22.73 -9.11 18.53
CA ALA A 20 -23.91 -9.40 17.71
C ALA A 20 -24.50 -8.12 17.06
N GLU A 21 -24.21 -6.95 17.64
CA GLU A 21 -24.63 -5.64 17.16
C GLU A 21 -23.78 -5.13 15.99
N ASN A 22 -22.45 -5.21 16.05
CA ASN A 22 -21.57 -4.67 15.00
C ASN A 22 -21.35 -5.63 13.83
N LYS A 23 -21.55 -6.94 14.04
CA LYS A 23 -21.28 -7.98 13.04
C LYS A 23 -21.97 -7.75 11.68
N PRO A 24 -23.28 -7.42 11.60
CA PRO A 24 -23.95 -7.25 10.31
C PRO A 24 -23.39 -6.09 9.48
N ASP A 25 -22.99 -5.00 10.13
CA ASP A 25 -22.37 -3.85 9.46
C ASP A 25 -20.97 -4.18 8.95
N ILE A 26 -20.15 -4.85 9.78
CA ILE A 26 -18.81 -5.31 9.38
C ILE A 26 -18.91 -6.28 8.19
N GLU A 27 -19.82 -7.27 8.23
CA GLU A 27 -20.05 -8.19 7.11
C GLU A 27 -20.46 -7.44 5.84
N SER A 28 -21.35 -6.45 5.96
CA SER A 28 -21.76 -5.60 4.83
C SER A 28 -20.57 -4.84 4.24
N GLN A 29 -19.71 -4.24 5.09
CA GLN A 29 -18.51 -3.53 4.65
C GLN A 29 -17.50 -4.46 3.95
N CYS A 30 -17.22 -5.63 4.52
CA CYS A 30 -16.29 -6.60 3.94
C CYS A 30 -16.77 -7.17 2.60
N ASN A 31 -18.09 -7.29 2.39
CA ASN A 31 -18.67 -7.77 1.13
C ASN A 31 -18.41 -6.84 -0.07
N VAL A 32 -17.79 -5.67 0.12
CA VAL A 32 -17.32 -4.81 -0.98
C VAL A 32 -16.41 -5.55 -1.97
N LEU A 33 -15.67 -6.57 -1.52
CA LEU A 33 -14.82 -7.42 -2.35
C LEU A 33 -15.60 -8.24 -3.39
N LYS A 34 -16.91 -8.42 -3.22
CA LYS A 34 -17.81 -9.06 -4.19
C LYS A 34 -18.43 -8.09 -5.19
N SER A 35 -18.18 -6.78 -5.07
CA SER A 35 -18.72 -5.81 -6.02
C SER A 35 -18.08 -5.93 -7.41
N ASP A 36 -18.77 -5.42 -8.42
CA ASP A 36 -18.33 -5.37 -9.82
C ASP A 36 -16.94 -4.75 -9.99
N LYS A 37 -16.52 -3.91 -9.02
CA LYS A 37 -15.20 -3.29 -8.99
C LYS A 37 -14.05 -4.30 -9.01
N PHE A 38 -14.28 -5.47 -8.43
CA PHE A 38 -13.29 -6.53 -8.27
C PHE A 38 -13.58 -7.74 -9.17
N GLU A 39 -14.64 -7.71 -9.97
CA GLU A 39 -15.16 -8.84 -10.77
C GLU A 39 -14.09 -9.49 -11.65
N ALA A 40 -13.24 -8.66 -12.26
CA ALA A 40 -12.15 -9.13 -13.13
C ALA A 40 -11.25 -10.17 -12.45
N CYS A 41 -11.09 -10.08 -11.12
CA CYS A 41 -10.21 -10.94 -10.34
C CYS A 41 -10.91 -12.15 -9.69
N HIS A 42 -12.24 -12.15 -9.58
CA HIS A 42 -13.00 -13.16 -8.82
C HIS A 42 -12.74 -14.60 -9.29
N ASN A 43 -12.48 -14.79 -10.60
CA ASN A 43 -12.19 -16.11 -11.17
C ASN A 43 -10.80 -16.65 -10.81
N LEU A 44 -9.86 -15.78 -10.45
CA LEU A 44 -8.48 -16.13 -10.13
C LEU A 44 -8.25 -16.13 -8.62
N VAL A 45 -8.84 -15.17 -7.91
CA VAL A 45 -8.71 -14.98 -6.46
C VAL A 45 -10.11 -14.94 -5.85
N LYS A 46 -10.42 -15.93 -5.02
CA LYS A 46 -11.74 -16.05 -4.38
C LYS A 46 -11.94 -14.94 -3.34
N PRO A 47 -12.98 -14.10 -3.47
CA PRO A 47 -13.24 -13.03 -2.49
C PRO A 47 -13.57 -13.54 -1.09
N ASP A 48 -14.18 -14.73 -0.96
CA ASP A 48 -14.69 -15.24 0.32
C ASP A 48 -13.59 -15.41 1.37
N ASP A 49 -12.39 -15.87 1.00
CA ASP A 49 -11.26 -16.06 1.93
C ASP A 49 -10.82 -14.71 2.52
N PHE A 50 -10.79 -13.66 1.68
CA PHE A 50 -10.45 -12.31 2.10
C PHE A 50 -11.56 -11.63 2.88
N ILE A 51 -12.82 -11.94 2.58
CA ILE A 51 -13.97 -11.48 3.37
C ILE A 51 -13.89 -12.03 4.79
N GLN A 52 -13.52 -13.30 4.97
CA GLN A 52 -13.35 -13.87 6.31
C GLN A 52 -12.21 -13.18 7.08
N MET A 53 -11.06 -12.94 6.42
CA MET A 53 -9.96 -12.18 7.02
C MET A 53 -10.38 -10.75 7.39
N CYS A 54 -11.12 -10.08 6.51
CA CYS A 54 -11.67 -8.74 6.76
C CYS A 54 -12.58 -8.72 7.98
N ILE A 55 -13.53 -9.66 8.08
CA ILE A 55 -14.45 -9.73 9.22
C ILE A 55 -13.65 -9.96 10.50
N TYR A 56 -12.69 -10.90 10.48
CA TYR A 56 -11.85 -11.19 11.63
C TYR A 56 -11.08 -9.95 12.10
N ASP A 57 -10.35 -9.27 11.22
CA ASP A 57 -9.55 -8.10 11.56
C ASP A 57 -10.42 -6.91 11.97
N MET A 58 -11.50 -6.63 11.25
CA MET A 58 -12.43 -5.58 11.65
C MET A 58 -13.04 -5.86 13.02
N CYS A 59 -13.36 -7.10 13.36
CA CYS A 59 -13.89 -7.43 14.69
C CYS A 59 -12.82 -7.34 15.78
N ARG A 60 -11.57 -7.70 15.48
CA ARG A 60 -10.42 -7.48 16.36
C ARG A 60 -10.18 -6.00 16.66
N TYR A 61 -10.44 -5.13 15.68
CA TYR A 61 -10.20 -3.69 15.76
C TYR A 61 -11.49 -2.87 15.83
N ASP A 62 -12.56 -3.42 16.42
CA ASP A 62 -13.84 -2.71 16.70
C ASP A 62 -14.41 -1.91 15.50
N GLY A 63 -14.43 -2.54 14.33
CA GLY A 63 -14.97 -1.96 13.10
C GLY A 63 -14.07 -0.91 12.43
N MET A 64 -12.80 -0.79 12.83
CA MET A 64 -11.86 0.15 12.21
C MET A 64 -11.75 -0.03 10.70
N LYS A 65 -12.10 1.01 9.94
CA LYS A 65 -12.01 1.01 8.46
C LYS A 65 -10.61 0.80 7.92
N SER A 66 -9.55 1.12 8.68
CA SER A 66 -8.18 0.84 8.25
C SER A 66 -7.96 -0.66 8.05
N ALA A 67 -8.50 -1.51 8.93
CA ALA A 67 -8.41 -2.97 8.80
C ALA A 67 -9.11 -3.47 7.52
N LEU A 68 -10.27 -2.90 7.17
CA LEU A 68 -10.91 -3.15 5.88
C LEU A 68 -9.98 -2.77 4.72
N CYS A 69 -9.42 -1.56 4.76
CA CYS A 69 -8.55 -1.06 3.69
C CYS A 69 -7.30 -1.91 3.52
N ASP A 70 -6.72 -2.42 4.61
CA ASP A 70 -5.55 -3.29 4.59
C ASP A 70 -5.89 -4.61 3.90
N ILE A 71 -7.02 -5.25 4.23
CA ILE A 71 -7.43 -6.49 3.56
C ILE A 71 -7.80 -6.27 2.09
N VAL A 72 -8.45 -5.15 1.74
CA VAL A 72 -8.72 -4.80 0.34
C VAL A 72 -7.41 -4.58 -0.44
N GLN A 73 -6.40 -3.95 0.18
CA GLN A 73 -5.07 -3.82 -0.41
C GLN A 73 -4.48 -5.19 -0.73
N VAL A 74 -4.48 -6.12 0.24
CA VAL A 74 -3.92 -7.48 0.02
C VAL A 74 -4.67 -8.21 -1.10
N TYR A 75 -6.00 -8.07 -1.18
CA TYR A 75 -6.78 -8.65 -2.27
C TYR A 75 -6.33 -8.07 -3.63
N VAL A 76 -6.22 -6.75 -3.74
CA VAL A 76 -5.80 -6.07 -4.98
C VAL A 76 -4.37 -6.40 -5.37
N ASP A 77 -3.45 -6.48 -4.41
CA ASP A 77 -2.06 -6.87 -4.65
C ASP A 77 -1.97 -8.33 -5.12
N THR A 78 -2.81 -9.20 -4.55
CA THR A 78 -2.93 -10.59 -5.02
C THR A 78 -3.45 -10.62 -6.46
N CYS A 79 -4.50 -9.86 -6.79
CA CYS A 79 -4.98 -9.71 -8.17
C CYS A 79 -3.90 -9.20 -9.12
N LYS A 80 -3.09 -8.23 -8.66
CA LYS A 80 -1.97 -7.67 -9.42
C LYS A 80 -0.92 -8.73 -9.74
N SER A 81 -0.63 -9.66 -8.82
CA SER A 81 0.28 -10.79 -9.08
C SER A 81 -0.21 -11.73 -10.20
N TYR A 82 -1.52 -11.74 -10.48
CA TYR A 82 -2.13 -12.44 -11.61
C TYR A 82 -2.27 -11.56 -12.87
N GLY A 83 -1.64 -10.38 -12.88
CA GLY A 83 -1.67 -9.43 -13.99
C GLY A 83 -2.93 -8.55 -14.05
N ILE A 84 -3.78 -8.58 -13.01
CA ILE A 84 -5.02 -7.79 -12.96
C ILE A 84 -4.80 -6.54 -12.11
N THR A 85 -4.87 -5.38 -12.75
CA THR A 85 -4.73 -4.09 -12.07
C THR A 85 -6.11 -3.48 -11.77
N ILE A 86 -6.38 -3.19 -10.49
CA ILE A 86 -7.68 -2.68 -10.02
C ILE A 86 -7.46 -1.33 -9.31
N THR A 87 -8.04 -0.25 -9.84
CA THR A 87 -8.04 1.06 -9.18
C THR A 87 -9.21 1.15 -8.20
N TRP A 88 -9.01 0.85 -6.93
CA TRP A 88 -10.10 0.62 -5.96
C TRP A 88 -10.34 1.77 -4.98
N ARG A 89 -9.29 2.54 -4.66
CA ARG A 89 -9.35 3.69 -3.74
C ARG A 89 -10.06 4.88 -4.38
N ASN A 90 -10.75 5.67 -3.57
CA ASN A 90 -11.30 6.95 -3.97
C ASN A 90 -11.44 7.90 -2.75
N SER A 91 -11.99 9.10 -2.96
CA SER A 91 -12.12 10.11 -1.90
C SER A 91 -13.02 9.70 -0.73
N THR A 92 -13.90 8.72 -0.90
CA THR A 92 -14.83 8.25 0.13
C THR A 92 -14.52 6.83 0.62
N PHE A 93 -13.76 6.05 -0.15
CA PHE A 93 -13.39 4.67 0.18
C PHE A 93 -11.86 4.50 0.18
N CYS A 94 -11.32 4.30 1.38
CA CYS A 94 -9.90 4.08 1.63
C CYS A 94 -8.98 5.09 0.92
N PRO A 95 -9.18 6.41 1.13
CA PRO A 95 -8.36 7.43 0.50
C PRO A 95 -6.89 7.28 0.90
N LEU A 96 -5.99 7.49 -0.06
CA LEU A 96 -4.55 7.52 0.16
C LEU A 96 -4.05 8.93 -0.20
N PRO A 97 -4.00 9.85 0.77
CA PRO A 97 -3.56 11.22 0.52
C PRO A 97 -2.06 11.25 0.29
N CYS A 98 -1.64 11.96 -0.75
CA CYS A 98 -0.24 12.19 -1.07
C CYS A 98 0.24 13.54 -0.53
N VAL A 99 1.54 13.64 -0.26
CA VAL A 99 2.17 14.90 0.20
C VAL A 99 2.11 15.96 -0.92
N PRO A 100 2.26 17.26 -0.61
CA PRO A 100 2.35 18.28 -1.65
C PRO A 100 3.40 17.92 -2.72
N HIS A 101 3.11 18.22 -3.97
CA HIS A 101 3.96 17.91 -5.14
C HIS A 101 4.17 16.40 -5.38
N SER A 102 3.17 15.61 -5.03
CA SER A 102 3.08 14.21 -5.40
C SER A 102 1.65 13.83 -5.74
N HIS A 103 1.50 12.79 -6.53
CA HIS A 103 0.22 12.24 -6.94
C HIS A 103 0.14 10.75 -6.65
N TYR A 104 -1.09 10.26 -6.49
CA TYR A 104 -1.35 8.85 -6.34
C TYR A 104 -1.13 8.11 -7.66
N THR A 105 -0.47 6.95 -7.59
CA THR A 105 -0.34 6.00 -8.70
C THR A 105 -0.50 4.57 -8.19
N ASN A 106 -1.04 3.70 -9.04
CA ASN A 106 -1.16 2.26 -8.80
C ASN A 106 0.16 1.49 -9.02
N CYS A 107 1.21 2.19 -9.46
CA CYS A 107 2.51 1.63 -9.79
C CYS A 107 3.61 2.66 -9.54
N VAL A 108 3.99 2.84 -8.27
CA VAL A 108 5.14 3.65 -7.88
C VAL A 108 6.42 2.91 -8.24
N SER A 109 7.36 3.62 -8.85
CA SER A 109 8.71 3.08 -9.11
C SER A 109 9.41 2.70 -7.80
N ASN A 110 10.03 1.52 -7.74
CA ASN A 110 10.90 1.12 -6.63
C ASN A 110 12.21 1.96 -6.57
N CYS A 111 12.50 2.71 -7.62
CA CYS A 111 13.68 3.55 -7.77
C CYS A 111 13.29 5.02 -8.01
N PRO A 112 12.64 5.70 -7.06
CA PRO A 112 12.27 7.10 -7.26
C PRO A 112 13.54 7.96 -7.36
N SER A 113 13.47 9.03 -8.15
CA SER A 113 14.52 10.06 -8.14
C SER A 113 14.56 10.72 -6.76
N THR A 114 15.76 10.80 -6.18
CA THR A 114 15.99 11.41 -4.86
C THR A 114 16.98 12.55 -4.99
N CYS A 115 17.06 13.44 -4.00
CA CYS A 115 18.13 14.45 -3.97
C CYS A 115 19.54 13.84 -3.97
N ASN A 116 19.68 12.63 -3.43
CA ASN A 116 20.95 11.90 -3.47
C ASN A 116 21.22 11.33 -4.88
N ASN A 117 20.22 10.78 -5.57
CA ASN A 117 20.38 10.24 -6.91
C ASN A 117 19.21 10.65 -7.82
N ILE A 118 19.40 11.74 -8.55
CA ILE A 118 18.38 12.31 -9.45
C ILE A 118 18.11 11.42 -10.67
N PHE A 119 19.07 10.56 -11.05
CA PHE A 119 18.97 9.64 -12.19
C PHE A 119 18.52 8.23 -11.78
N ALA A 120 18.14 8.01 -10.52
CA ALA A 120 17.72 6.69 -10.03
C ALA A 120 16.57 6.11 -10.87
N SER A 121 15.58 6.94 -11.23
CA SER A 121 14.42 6.52 -12.03
C SER A 121 14.78 6.10 -13.45
N SER A 122 15.75 6.77 -14.09
CA SER A 122 16.14 6.50 -15.48
C SER A 122 17.13 5.34 -15.62
N LEU A 123 17.91 5.06 -14.58
CA LEU A 123 18.89 3.98 -14.53
C LEU A 123 18.32 2.68 -13.94
N CYS A 124 17.14 2.73 -13.33
CA CYS A 124 16.48 1.54 -12.81
C CYS A 124 16.01 0.67 -13.97
N GLU A 125 16.33 -0.62 -13.92
CA GLU A 125 15.66 -1.58 -14.78
C GLU A 125 14.17 -1.50 -14.49
N LYS A 126 13.35 -1.33 -15.53
CA LYS A 126 11.90 -1.37 -15.38
C LYS A 126 11.51 -2.79 -14.98
N THR A 127 11.46 -3.05 -13.69
CA THR A 127 10.81 -4.23 -13.15
C THR A 127 9.32 -4.02 -13.25
N GLU A 128 8.56 -5.03 -13.68
CA GLU A 128 7.09 -4.98 -13.58
C GLU A 128 6.61 -5.02 -12.12
N GLU A 129 7.53 -5.25 -11.18
CA GLU A 129 7.31 -5.13 -9.74
C GLU A 129 7.24 -3.66 -9.34
N CYS A 130 6.04 -3.19 -9.02
CA CYS A 130 5.76 -1.89 -8.44
C CYS A 130 4.61 -2.00 -7.45
N THR A 131 4.49 -1.07 -6.52
CA THR A 131 3.41 -1.03 -5.51
C THR A 131 2.54 0.20 -5.70
N GLU A 132 1.30 0.15 -5.20
CA GLU A 132 0.45 1.34 -5.12
C GLU A 132 1.04 2.33 -4.10
N GLY A 133 0.95 3.63 -4.39
CA GLY A 133 1.40 4.67 -3.46
C GLY A 133 1.44 6.05 -4.09
N CYS A 134 2.27 6.92 -3.52
CA CYS A 134 2.47 8.29 -4.00
C CYS A 134 3.80 8.42 -4.74
N GLU A 135 3.78 9.08 -5.88
CA GLU A 135 4.94 9.40 -6.70
C GLU A 135 5.11 10.92 -6.78
N CYS A 136 6.35 11.41 -6.65
CA CYS A 136 6.64 12.83 -6.80
C CYS A 136 6.29 13.31 -8.22
N ASP A 137 5.76 14.51 -8.33
CA ASP A 137 5.44 15.14 -9.62
C ASP A 137 6.71 15.46 -10.42
N ASP A 138 6.56 15.68 -11.72
CA ASP A 138 7.67 16.08 -12.59
C ASP A 138 8.43 17.29 -12.05
N ASN A 139 9.77 17.21 -12.06
CA ASN A 139 10.73 18.18 -11.50
C ASN A 139 10.83 18.22 -9.96
N TYR A 140 10.11 17.35 -9.26
CA TYR A 140 10.29 17.13 -7.83
C TYR A 140 11.03 15.82 -7.57
N VAL A 141 11.83 15.79 -6.51
CA VAL A 141 12.57 14.59 -6.08
C VAL A 141 12.29 14.28 -4.63
N LEU A 142 12.34 13.00 -4.29
CA LEU A 142 12.09 12.53 -2.93
C LEU A 142 13.27 12.87 -2.02
N SER A 143 12.97 13.55 -0.91
CA SER A 143 13.92 13.92 0.14
C SER A 143 13.24 13.84 1.50
N ASN A 144 13.72 12.95 2.38
CA ASN A 144 13.17 12.75 3.73
C ASN A 144 11.63 12.58 3.76
N GLY A 145 11.07 11.82 2.82
CA GLY A 145 9.62 11.56 2.73
C GLY A 145 8.79 12.69 2.10
N ASN A 146 9.42 13.78 1.66
CA ASN A 146 8.75 14.90 0.98
C ASN A 146 9.24 15.02 -0.46
N CYS A 147 8.38 15.54 -1.34
CA CYS A 147 8.74 15.88 -2.70
C CYS A 147 9.16 17.35 -2.76
N VAL A 148 10.44 17.59 -3.05
CA VAL A 148 11.02 18.94 -3.05
C VAL A 148 11.55 19.28 -4.44
N PRO A 149 11.55 20.57 -4.83
CA PRO A 149 12.24 21.00 -6.04
C PRO A 149 13.72 20.61 -6.00
N LEU A 150 14.32 20.34 -7.16
CA LEU A 150 15.76 20.06 -7.25
C LEU A 150 16.64 21.18 -6.66
N SER A 151 16.17 22.44 -6.71
CA SER A 151 16.85 23.60 -6.12
C SER A 151 16.96 23.54 -4.60
N ASP A 152 16.11 22.74 -3.96
CA ASP A 152 15.99 22.62 -2.51
C ASP A 152 16.71 21.36 -2.00
N CYS A 153 17.42 20.66 -2.90
CA CYS A 153 18.37 19.63 -2.51
C CYS A 153 19.60 20.26 -1.84
N GLY A 154 20.22 19.51 -0.93
CA GLY A 154 21.42 19.95 -0.25
C GLY A 154 22.68 19.75 -1.09
N CYS A 155 23.83 19.71 -0.43
CA CYS A 155 25.14 19.69 -1.09
C CYS A 155 25.80 18.31 -1.03
N ARG A 156 26.88 18.16 -1.80
CA ARG A 156 27.80 17.04 -1.71
C ARG A 156 29.17 17.55 -1.26
N ASP A 157 29.86 16.79 -0.41
CA ASP A 157 31.27 17.05 -0.11
C ASP A 157 32.22 16.51 -1.19
N ASP A 158 33.52 16.74 -1.01
CA ASP A 158 34.57 16.29 -1.93
C ASP A 158 34.68 14.75 -2.00
N ASP A 159 34.22 14.05 -0.96
CA ASP A 159 34.15 12.58 -0.90
C ASP A 159 32.83 12.03 -1.49
N ASN A 160 32.01 12.90 -2.09
CA ASN A 160 30.72 12.59 -2.69
C ASN A 160 29.66 12.06 -1.69
N ASN A 161 29.73 12.46 -0.42
CA ASN A 161 28.64 12.25 0.54
C ASN A 161 27.60 13.36 0.40
N TYR A 162 26.32 13.00 0.39
CA TYR A 162 25.21 13.95 0.30
C TYR A 162 24.75 14.42 1.69
N TYR A 163 24.58 15.74 1.86
CA TYR A 163 24.08 16.38 3.06
C TYR A 163 22.79 17.13 2.71
N SER A 164 21.71 16.85 3.45
CA SER A 164 20.42 17.53 3.22
C SER A 164 20.41 18.94 3.80
N VAL A 165 19.54 19.81 3.28
CA VAL A 165 19.42 21.21 3.73
C VAL A 165 19.08 21.33 5.22
N SER A 166 18.32 20.36 5.77
CA SER A 166 17.97 20.29 7.20
C SER A 166 19.08 19.72 8.10
N SER A 167 20.25 19.41 7.56
CA SER A 167 21.42 18.88 8.29
C SER A 167 22.51 19.93 8.55
N LEU A 168 22.29 21.19 8.13
CA LEU A 168 23.18 22.34 8.34
C LEU A 168 22.72 23.22 9.51
#